data_AF-A0A2N2HAF0-F1
#
_entry.id   AF-A0A2N2HAF0-F1
#
_cell.length_a   1.000
_cell.length_b   1.000
_cell.length_c   1.000
_cell.angle_alpha   90.00
_cell.angle_beta   90.00
_cell.angle_gamma   90.00
#
_symmetry.space_group_name_H-M   'P 1'
#
loop_
_entity.id
_entity.type
_entity.pdbx_description
1 polymer ?
#
loop_
_entity_poly.entity_id
_entity_poly.type
_entity_poly.pdbx_seq_one_letter_code
_entity_poly.pdbx_strand_id
1 'polypeptide(L)'
;GIDWTAVTTARMKGWRTRTFTEKVCYHHRKMGTANVGTIGAWFKQGKKDYFLGGHPLWQFFRMFYQMKRRPYVVGGFCMFAGYAWAAIRRVERVVSKDLMAFHRMEQMNRLKGFWSGTRATGRE
;
A
#
# COMPACT_ATOMS: atom_id res chain seq x y z
N GLY A 1 -7.00 2.09 -7.16
CA GLY A 1 -7.29 0.65 -7.12
C GLY A 1 -6.90 0.14 -8.47
N ILE A 2 -7.75 0.41 -9.45
CA ILE A 2 -7.43 0.38 -10.87
C ILE A 2 -6.17 1.18 -11.21
N ASP A 3 -6.05 2.45 -10.78
CA ASP A 3 -4.86 3.28 -11.11
C ASP A 3 -3.55 2.68 -10.58
N TRP A 4 -3.60 2.13 -9.36
CA TRP A 4 -2.45 1.49 -8.74
C TRP A 4 -2.07 0.21 -9.49
N THR A 5 -3.06 -0.60 -9.87
CA THR A 5 -2.88 -1.79 -10.69
C THR A 5 -2.25 -1.41 -12.03
N ALA A 6 -2.78 -0.39 -12.72
CA ALA A 6 -2.27 0.06 -14.02
C ALA A 6 -0.80 0.52 -13.93
N VAL A 7 -0.47 1.39 -12.98
CA VAL A 7 0.91 1.89 -12.78
C VAL A 7 1.88 0.77 -12.40
N THR A 8 1.45 -0.17 -11.54
CA THR A 8 2.30 -1.30 -11.13
C THR A 8 2.48 -2.29 -12.27
N THR A 9 1.45 -2.55 -13.07
CA THR A 9 1.53 -3.36 -14.29
C THR A 9 2.44 -2.72 -15.33
N ALA A 10 2.40 -1.39 -15.51
CA ALA A 10 3.31 -0.69 -16.40
C ALA A 10 4.77 -0.94 -15.98
N ARG A 11 5.09 -0.76 -14.68
CA ARG A 11 6.44 -1.10 -14.16
C ARG A 11 6.79 -2.56 -14.34
N MET A 12 5.85 -3.48 -14.09
CA MET A 12 6.06 -4.92 -14.32
C MET A 12 6.39 -5.23 -15.78
N LYS A 13 5.82 -4.48 -16.73
CA LYS A 13 6.10 -4.60 -18.18
C LYS A 13 7.35 -3.84 -18.63
N GLY A 14 8.17 -3.34 -17.70
CA GLY A 14 9.43 -2.65 -18.00
C GLY A 14 9.31 -1.15 -18.28
N TRP A 15 8.11 -0.57 -18.19
CA TRP A 15 7.93 0.86 -18.36
C TRP A 15 8.40 1.61 -17.12
N ARG A 16 9.01 2.78 -17.33
CA ARG A 16 9.37 3.70 -16.24
C ARG A 16 8.17 4.57 -15.88
N THR A 17 7.87 4.70 -14.60
CA THR A 17 6.80 5.57 -14.09
C THR A 17 7.40 6.67 -13.25
N ARG A 18 6.99 7.92 -13.50
CA ARG A 18 7.48 9.11 -12.79
C ARG A 18 6.33 9.81 -12.06
N THR A 19 6.64 10.40 -10.90
CA THR A 19 5.73 11.31 -10.20
C THR A 19 6.18 12.74 -10.44
N PHE A 20 5.32 13.56 -11.04
CA PHE A 20 5.58 15.00 -11.25
C PHE A 20 5.32 15.76 -9.95
N THR A 21 6.38 16.08 -9.23
CA THR A 21 6.30 16.76 -7.92
C THR A 21 6.09 18.27 -8.03
N GLU A 22 6.29 18.83 -9.22
CA GLU A 22 6.08 20.24 -9.56
C GLU A 22 4.60 20.57 -9.83
N LYS A 23 3.74 19.56 -9.95
CA LYS A 23 2.28 19.73 -10.12
C LYS A 23 1.58 19.37 -8.81
N VAL A 24 0.72 20.26 -8.33
CA VAL A 24 -0.01 20.08 -7.06
C VAL A 24 -1.50 19.95 -7.32
N CYS A 25 -2.10 18.88 -6.78
CA CYS A 25 -3.55 18.67 -6.80
C CYS A 25 -4.12 18.78 -5.38
N TYR A 26 -4.95 19.81 -5.14
CA TYR A 26 -5.61 20.00 -3.86
C TYR A 26 -6.81 19.06 -3.71
N HIS A 27 -6.75 18.20 -2.69
CA HIS A 27 -7.87 17.34 -2.34
C HIS A 27 -8.73 18.04 -1.27
N HIS A 28 -9.90 18.54 -1.67
CA HIS A 28 -10.84 19.21 -0.76
C HIS A 28 -11.45 18.27 0.30
N ARG A 29 -11.34 16.94 0.11
CA ARG A 29 -11.75 15.94 1.09
C ARG A 29 -10.59 15.06 1.50
N LYS A 30 -10.58 14.63 2.76
CA LYS A 30 -9.72 13.53 3.21
C LYS A 30 -9.96 12.29 2.34
N MET A 31 -8.88 11.76 1.78
CA MET A 31 -8.93 10.55 0.97
C MET A 31 -9.39 9.36 1.82
N GLY A 32 -10.21 8.49 1.24
CA GLY A 32 -10.67 7.26 1.90
C GLY A 32 -11.85 7.41 2.88
N THR A 33 -12.28 8.63 3.23
CA THR A 33 -13.37 8.88 4.19
C THR A 33 -14.74 9.09 3.54
N ALA A 34 -14.98 8.50 2.36
CA ALA A 34 -16.20 8.77 1.58
C ALA A 34 -17.48 8.35 2.30
N ASN A 35 -17.45 7.11 2.76
CA ASN A 35 -18.62 6.41 3.28
C ASN A 35 -18.35 5.87 4.70
N VAL A 36 -17.20 6.22 5.30
CA VAL A 36 -16.73 5.69 6.58
C VAL A 36 -15.93 6.74 7.33
N GLY A 37 -16.01 6.72 8.67
CA GLY A 37 -15.13 7.50 9.53
C GLY A 37 -13.66 7.08 9.41
N THR A 38 -12.76 7.89 9.98
CA THR A 38 -11.29 7.73 9.86
C THR A 38 -10.80 6.32 10.21
N ILE A 39 -11.33 5.71 11.27
CA ILE A 39 -10.94 4.36 11.71
C ILE A 39 -11.35 3.30 10.68
N GLY A 40 -12.61 3.36 10.20
CA GLY A 40 -13.10 2.46 9.17
C GLY A 40 -12.35 2.61 7.84
N ALA A 41 -11.87 3.81 7.53
CA ALA A 41 -11.02 4.06 6.37
C ALA A 41 -9.68 3.30 6.47
N TRP A 42 -9.04 3.27 7.65
CA TRP A 42 -7.81 2.50 7.87
C TRP A 42 -8.03 1.00 7.75
N PHE A 43 -9.09 0.47 8.35
CA PHE A 43 -9.44 -0.94 8.20
C PHE A 43 -9.70 -1.31 6.74
N LYS A 44 -10.47 -0.49 6.02
CA LYS A 44 -10.72 -0.67 4.58
C LYS A 44 -9.43 -0.61 3.77
N GLN A 45 -8.50 0.26 4.14
CA GLN A 45 -7.19 0.35 3.51
C GLN A 45 -6.38 -0.94 3.71
N GLY A 46 -6.38 -1.50 4.92
CA GLY A 46 -5.78 -2.81 5.22
C GLY A 46 -6.34 -3.95 4.36
N LYS A 47 -7.66 -4.04 4.25
CA LYS A 47 -8.32 -5.01 3.37
C LYS A 47 -7.87 -4.84 1.91
N LYS A 48 -7.80 -3.60 1.45
CA LYS A 48 -7.37 -3.26 0.09
C LYS A 48 -5.92 -3.66 -0.15
N ASP A 49 -5.03 -3.51 0.83
CA ASP A 49 -3.64 -3.95 0.72
C ASP A 49 -3.54 -5.47 0.54
N TYR A 50 -4.38 -6.25 1.24
CA TYR A 50 -4.46 -7.71 1.05
C TYR A 50 -5.04 -8.10 -0.32
N PHE A 51 -6.17 -7.46 -0.67
CA PHE A 51 -6.88 -7.66 -1.93
C PHE A 51 -6.02 -7.38 -3.17
N LEU A 52 -5.11 -6.40 -3.08
CA LEU A 52 -4.12 -6.07 -4.10
C LEU A 52 -2.83 -6.91 -4.01
N GLY A 53 -2.80 -7.94 -3.17
CA GLY A 53 -1.71 -8.91 -3.12
C GLY A 53 -0.46 -8.45 -2.36
N GLY A 54 -0.58 -7.49 -1.44
CA GLY A 54 0.53 -7.04 -0.61
C GLY A 54 1.25 -8.17 0.14
N HIS A 55 2.52 -7.93 0.50
CA HIS A 55 3.35 -8.83 1.27
C HIS A 55 3.04 -8.69 2.78
N PRO A 56 2.83 -9.79 3.52
CA PRO A 56 2.51 -9.72 4.96
C PRO A 56 3.58 -8.98 5.79
N LEU A 57 4.86 -9.26 5.53
CA LEU A 57 5.97 -8.61 6.26
C LEU A 57 6.04 -7.11 5.97
N TRP A 58 5.79 -6.69 4.73
CA TRP A 58 5.68 -5.27 4.39
C TRP A 58 4.53 -4.62 5.16
N GLN A 59 3.37 -5.28 5.20
CA GLN A 59 2.22 -4.74 5.91
C GLN A 59 2.48 -4.58 7.42
N PHE A 60 3.20 -5.52 8.02
CA PHE A 60 3.62 -5.45 9.42
C PHE A 60 4.50 -4.23 9.69
N PHE A 61 5.52 -3.96 8.87
CA PHE A 61 6.32 -2.72 9.04
C PHE A 61 5.53 -1.45 8.71
N ARG A 62 4.65 -1.52 7.69
CA ARG A 62 3.77 -0.41 7.32
C ARG A 62 2.84 -0.01 8.46
N MET A 63 2.38 -0.98 9.27
CA MET A 63 1.61 -0.74 10.49
C MET A 63 2.34 0.24 11.41
N PHE A 64 3.58 -0.06 11.81
CA PHE A 64 4.37 0.81 12.68
C PHE A 64 4.68 2.17 12.06
N TYR A 65 5.00 2.19 10.76
CA TYR A 65 5.20 3.45 10.04
C TYR A 65 3.95 4.34 10.11
N GLN A 66 2.76 3.74 9.98
CA GLN A 66 1.49 4.45 10.04
C GLN A 66 1.15 4.96 11.45
N MET A 67 1.63 4.30 12.52
CA MET A 67 1.41 4.73 13.90
C MET A 67 1.99 6.12 14.19
N LYS A 68 2.97 6.58 13.40
CA LYS A 68 3.58 7.92 13.50
C LYS A 68 2.67 9.05 13.01
N ARG A 69 1.51 8.74 12.42
CA ARG A 69 0.56 9.72 11.89
C ARG A 69 -0.81 9.54 12.55
N ARG A 70 -1.59 10.63 12.64
CA ARG A 70 -2.96 10.57 13.17
C ARG A 70 -3.86 9.65 12.33
N PRO A 71 -4.75 8.84 12.94
CA PRO A 71 -4.91 8.62 14.37
C PRO A 71 -3.75 7.77 14.89
N TYR A 72 -2.96 8.33 15.82
CA TYR A 72 -1.72 7.73 16.31
C TYR A 72 -2.02 6.34 16.88
N VAL A 73 -1.12 5.39 16.59
CA VAL A 73 -1.21 3.98 17.05
C VAL A 73 -2.42 3.22 16.48
N VAL A 74 -3.63 3.67 16.78
CA VAL A 74 -4.92 3.09 16.37
C VAL A 74 -5.01 2.93 14.85
N GLY A 75 -4.60 3.94 14.08
CA GLY A 75 -4.65 3.88 12.61
C GLY A 75 -3.79 2.74 12.05
N GLY A 76 -2.60 2.52 12.62
CA GLY A 76 -1.74 1.40 12.27
C GLY A 76 -2.42 0.07 12.57
N PHE A 77 -2.90 -0.14 13.80
CA PHE A 77 -3.56 -1.38 14.20
C PHE A 77 -4.81 -1.68 13.37
N CYS A 78 -5.67 -0.69 13.12
CA CYS A 78 -6.86 -0.88 12.29
C CYS A 78 -6.50 -1.29 10.86
N MET A 79 -5.45 -0.69 10.29
CA MET A 79 -4.93 -1.07 8.98
C MET A 79 -4.39 -2.52 8.96
N PHE A 80 -3.65 -2.94 9.99
CA PHE A 80 -3.18 -4.32 10.07
C PHE A 80 -4.32 -5.31 10.29
N ALA A 81 -5.29 -4.97 11.15
CA ALA A 81 -6.48 -5.77 11.41
C ALA A 81 -7.31 -5.99 10.14
N GLY A 82 -7.46 -4.97 9.29
CA GLY A 82 -8.13 -5.10 7.99
C GLY A 82 -7.43 -6.08 7.06
N TYR A 83 -6.10 -6.03 7.02
CA TYR A 83 -5.30 -6.98 6.24
C TYR A 83 -5.44 -8.42 6.77
N ALA A 84 -5.28 -8.60 8.09
CA ALA A 84 -5.36 -9.90 8.75
C ALA A 84 -6.76 -10.53 8.60
N TRP A 85 -7.82 -9.73 8.79
CA TRP A 85 -9.19 -10.17 8.59
C TRP A 85 -9.42 -10.68 7.15
N ALA A 86 -8.93 -9.95 6.15
CA ALA A 86 -9.07 -10.36 4.75
C ALA A 86 -8.26 -11.62 4.43
N ALA A 87 -7.11 -11.81 5.08
CA ALA A 87 -6.30 -13.02 4.98
C ALA A 87 -6.98 -14.24 5.61
N ILE A 88 -7.51 -14.11 6.82
CA ILE A 88 -8.26 -15.17 7.52
C ILE A 88 -9.49 -15.58 6.72
N ARG A 89 -10.22 -14.60 6.18
CA ARG A 89 -11.38 -14.83 5.30
C ARG A 89 -11.02 -15.30 3.90
N ARG A 90 -9.72 -15.41 3.57
CA ARG A 90 -9.21 -15.77 2.24
C ARG A 90 -9.91 -15.01 1.12
N VAL A 91 -10.10 -13.71 1.31
CA VAL A 91 -10.76 -12.84 0.33
C VAL A 91 -10.07 -13.01 -1.02
N GLU A 92 -10.87 -13.15 -2.08
CA GLU A 92 -10.34 -13.29 -3.43
C GLU A 92 -9.48 -12.07 -3.79
N ARG A 93 -8.31 -12.33 -4.37
CA ARG A 93 -7.37 -11.28 -4.80
C ARG A 93 -7.62 -11.02 -6.29
N VAL A 94 -7.85 -9.76 -6.64
CA VAL A 94 -8.16 -9.36 -8.03
C VAL A 94 -6.95 -9.19 -8.93
N VAL A 95 -5.74 -9.25 -8.37
CA VAL A 95 -4.51 -9.13 -9.14
C VAL A 95 -4.03 -10.50 -9.59
N SER A 96 -3.44 -10.58 -10.79
CA SER A 96 -2.81 -11.81 -11.27
C SER A 96 -1.67 -12.24 -10.34
N LYS A 97 -1.33 -13.54 -10.38
CA LYS A 97 -0.20 -14.09 -9.60
C LYS A 97 1.11 -13.39 -9.93
N ASP A 98 1.33 -13.06 -11.21
CA ASP A 98 2.53 -12.35 -11.67
C ASP A 98 2.61 -10.92 -11.12
N LEU A 99 1.50 -10.18 -11.19
CA LEU A 99 1.45 -8.82 -10.65
C LEU A 99 1.65 -8.82 -9.13
N MET A 100 1.10 -9.81 -8.44
CA MET A 100 1.31 -9.99 -7.01
C MET A 100 2.78 -10.29 -6.67
N ALA A 101 3.42 -11.21 -7.41
CA ALA A 101 4.83 -11.53 -7.21
C ALA A 101 5.72 -10.31 -7.44
N PHE A 102 5.49 -9.58 -8.53
CA PHE A 102 6.19 -8.33 -8.84
C PHE A 102 5.98 -7.27 -7.76
N HIS A 103 4.73 -7.06 -7.33
CA HIS A 103 4.41 -6.10 -6.29
C HIS A 103 5.13 -6.41 -4.97
N ARG A 104 5.15 -7.69 -4.57
CA ARG A 104 5.82 -8.14 -3.35
C ARG A 104 7.32 -7.99 -3.44
N MET A 105 7.92 -8.26 -4.61
CA MET A 105 9.33 -7.98 -4.86
C MET A 105 9.63 -6.49 -4.68
N GLU A 106 8.84 -5.58 -5.25
CA GLU A 106 9.03 -4.13 -5.04
C GLU A 106 8.96 -3.75 -3.56
N GLN A 107 8.00 -4.30 -2.82
CA GLN A 107 7.88 -4.06 -1.37
C GLN A 107 9.10 -4.54 -0.61
N MET A 108 9.57 -5.76 -0.87
CA MET A 108 10.73 -6.32 -0.20
C MET A 108 12.02 -5.58 -0.58
N ASN A 109 12.16 -5.13 -1.82
CA ASN A 109 13.30 -4.30 -2.24
C ASN A 109 13.31 -2.94 -1.54
N ARG A 110 12.14 -2.29 -1.40
CA ARG A 110 12.01 -1.06 -0.62
C ARG A 110 12.36 -1.28 0.85
N LEU A 111 11.93 -2.40 1.42
CA LEU A 111 12.25 -2.73 2.80
C LEU A 111 13.76 -2.94 2.95
N LYS A 112 14.40 -3.75 2.08
CA LYS A 112 15.86 -3.97 2.06
C LYS A 112 16.64 -2.67 1.95
N GLY A 113 16.26 -1.77 1.04
CA GLY A 113 16.92 -0.47 0.87
C GLY A 113 16.85 0.43 2.12
N PHE A 114 15.80 0.30 2.93
CA PHE A 114 15.72 1.00 4.21
C PHE A 114 16.82 0.54 5.20
N TRP A 115 17.17 -0.75 5.18
CA TRP A 115 18.19 -1.32 6.08
C TRP A 115 19.61 -1.15 5.55
N SER A 116 19.82 -1.19 4.23
CA SER A 116 21.15 -1.08 3.62
C SER A 116 21.65 0.36 3.47
N GLY A 117 20.86 1.37 3.86
CA GLY A 117 21.17 2.79 3.65
C GLY A 117 21.13 3.24 2.17
N THR A 118 20.91 2.30 1.24
CA THR A 118 20.79 2.57 -0.18
C THR A 118 19.38 3.07 -0.45
N ARG A 119 19.21 4.32 -0.90
CA ARG A 119 17.88 4.82 -1.32
C ARG A 119 17.34 3.85 -2.37
N ALA A 120 16.26 3.14 -2.04
CA ALA A 120 15.58 2.26 -2.99
C ALA A 120 15.30 3.06 -4.27
N THR A 121 15.92 2.64 -5.37
CA THR A 121 15.84 3.20 -6.71
C THR A 121 14.40 3.15 -7.19
N GLY A 122 13.65 4.22 -6.91
CA GLY A 122 12.25 4.37 -7.28
C GLY A 122 11.72 5.78 -7.04
N ARG A 123 12.62 6.74 -6.81
CA ARG A 123 12.36 8.18 -6.80
C ARG A 123 13.07 8.80 -8.00
N GLU A 124 12.60 8.50 -9.19
CA GLU A 124 12.92 9.27 -10.40
C GLU A 124 11.64 9.61 -11.16
#